data_AF-D1Z1K1-F1
#
_entry.id   AF-D1Z1K1-F1
#
_cell.length_a   1.000
_cell.length_b   1.000
_cell.length_c   1.000
_cell.angle_alpha   90.00
_cell.angle_beta   90.00
_cell.angle_gamma   90.00
#
_symmetry.space_group_name_H-M   'P 1'
#
loop_
_entity.id
_entity.type
_entity.pdbx_description
1 polymer ?
#
loop_
_entity_poly.entity_id
_entity_poly.type
_entity_poly.pdbx_seq_one_letter_code
_entity_poly.pdbx_strand_id
1 'polypeptide(L)'
;MRKDEEIERTLRVYSRSSTFEYIPRSKKEDDYVVARPMKAPKCVVCGKTEPEPFECEFCHEYYCEEHLPPEKHECPGLREEPVSPEEEAAMKRAIVARMENIIGKLPVVYLLIDSAKPGELKELLEALEKMEGVLAGIADREGEE
;
A
#
# COMPACT_ATOMS: atom_id res chain seq x y z
N MET A 1 -27.78 31.29 9.50
CA MET A 1 -27.16 30.26 10.36
C MET A 1 -25.86 30.84 10.89
N ARG A 2 -25.50 30.60 12.16
CA ARG A 2 -24.19 31.02 12.67
C ARG A 2 -23.13 30.11 12.05
N LYS A 3 -21.94 30.63 11.68
CA LYS A 3 -20.87 29.86 11.04
C LYS A 3 -20.51 28.60 11.85
N ASP A 4 -20.57 28.70 13.16
CA ASP A 4 -20.29 27.62 14.11
C ASP A 4 -21.27 26.44 13.96
N GLU A 5 -22.56 26.71 13.69
CA GLU A 5 -23.59 25.68 13.52
C GLU A 5 -23.41 24.92 12.18
N GLU A 6 -22.87 25.58 11.15
CA GLU A 6 -22.59 24.98 9.85
C GLU A 6 -21.33 24.12 9.90
N ILE A 7 -20.31 24.56 10.62
CA ILE A 7 -19.08 23.79 10.90
C ILE A 7 -19.41 22.54 11.71
N GLU A 8 -20.16 22.66 12.81
CA GLU A 8 -20.57 21.50 13.62
C GLU A 8 -21.38 20.48 12.82
N ARG A 9 -22.30 20.96 11.95
CA ARG A 9 -23.09 20.08 11.10
C ARG A 9 -22.22 19.34 10.09
N THR A 10 -21.25 20.03 9.49
CA THR A 10 -20.34 19.46 8.51
C THR A 10 -19.42 18.42 9.17
N LEU A 11 -18.84 18.74 10.33
CA LEU A 11 -18.01 17.81 11.10
C LEU A 11 -18.77 16.55 11.54
N ARG A 12 -20.04 16.67 11.93
CA ARG A 12 -20.89 15.51 12.24
C ARG A 12 -21.24 14.64 11.03
N VAL A 13 -21.31 15.23 9.85
CA VAL A 13 -21.51 14.47 8.61
C VAL A 13 -20.24 13.71 8.27
N TYR A 14 -19.07 14.36 8.35
CA TYR A 14 -17.77 13.71 8.14
C TYR A 14 -17.47 12.64 9.20
N SER A 15 -17.88 12.80 10.46
CA SER A 15 -17.66 11.76 11.49
C SER A 15 -18.52 10.51 11.30
N ARG A 16 -19.69 10.62 10.64
CA ARG A 16 -20.54 9.46 10.33
C ARG A 16 -20.05 8.67 9.12
N SER A 17 -19.30 9.31 8.21
CA SER A 17 -18.74 8.70 7.01
C SER A 17 -17.28 8.28 7.13
N SER A 18 -16.55 8.79 8.14
CA SER A 18 -15.13 8.49 8.35
C SER A 18 -14.89 7.56 9.53
N THR A 19 -13.68 7.02 9.60
CA THR A 19 -13.15 6.26 10.74
C THR A 19 -12.85 7.16 11.96
N PHE A 20 -13.14 8.45 11.90
CA PHE A 20 -12.73 9.45 12.89
C PHE A 20 -13.93 10.21 13.49
N GLU A 21 -13.93 10.37 14.80
CA GLU A 21 -14.82 11.25 15.54
C GLU A 21 -14.17 12.61 15.72
N TYR A 22 -14.88 13.66 15.31
CA TYR A 22 -14.48 15.05 15.49
C TYR A 22 -15.15 15.61 16.75
N ILE A 23 -14.36 15.92 17.77
CA ILE A 23 -14.84 16.49 19.04
C ILE A 23 -14.48 17.98 19.08
N PRO A 24 -15.44 18.91 19.06
CA PRO A 24 -15.14 20.33 19.27
C PRO A 24 -14.74 20.57 20.72
N ARG A 25 -13.57 21.18 20.96
CA ARG A 25 -13.08 21.50 22.31
C ARG A 25 -13.05 23.01 22.56
N SER A 26 -14.10 23.50 23.22
CA SER A 26 -14.28 24.86 23.77
C SER A 26 -14.58 25.97 22.75
N LYS A 27 -14.99 27.17 23.23
CA LYS A 27 -15.44 28.34 22.44
C LYS A 27 -14.35 29.44 22.36
N LYS A 28 -13.07 29.09 22.46
CA LYS A 28 -11.97 30.06 22.47
C LYS A 28 -11.14 29.85 21.22
N GLU A 29 -10.69 30.96 20.63
CA GLU A 29 -10.24 31.17 19.24
C GLU A 29 -9.15 30.22 18.68
N ASP A 30 -8.64 29.29 19.48
CA ASP A 30 -7.75 28.20 19.06
C ASP A 30 -8.57 26.90 18.81
N ASP A 31 -9.62 27.00 18.00
CA ASP A 31 -10.52 25.89 17.64
C ASP A 31 -9.84 24.95 16.64
N TYR A 32 -9.01 24.02 17.10
CA TYR A 32 -8.58 22.88 16.30
C TYR A 32 -9.51 21.68 16.52
N VAL A 33 -9.98 21.09 15.43
CA VAL A 33 -10.78 19.86 15.48
C VAL A 33 -9.82 18.68 15.57
N VAL A 34 -9.78 17.99 16.71
CA VAL A 34 -9.03 16.74 16.83
C VAL A 34 -9.84 15.61 16.20
N ALA A 35 -9.30 15.01 15.15
CA ALA A 35 -9.80 13.77 14.58
C ALA A 35 -9.30 12.61 15.47
N ARG A 36 -10.19 11.98 16.23
CA ARG A 36 -9.87 10.76 16.98
C ARG A 36 -10.41 9.55 16.22
N PRO A 37 -9.62 8.50 15.95
CA PRO A 37 -10.17 7.30 15.31
C PRO A 37 -11.23 6.66 16.23
N MET A 38 -12.44 6.41 15.72
CA MET A 38 -13.56 5.79 16.45
C MET A 38 -13.24 4.39 17.00
N LYS A 39 -12.27 3.71 16.38
CA LYS A 39 -11.68 2.48 16.88
C LYS A 39 -10.19 2.68 16.97
N ALA A 40 -9.67 2.60 18.19
CA ALA A 40 -8.23 2.56 18.39
C ALA A 40 -7.65 1.37 17.61
N PRO A 41 -6.62 1.59 16.77
CA PRO A 41 -5.95 0.52 16.06
C PRO A 41 -5.48 -0.58 17.01
N LYS A 42 -5.59 -1.83 16.54
CA LYS A 42 -5.13 -3.00 17.29
C LYS A 42 -3.80 -3.44 16.73
N CYS A 43 -2.90 -3.88 17.60
CA CYS A 43 -1.66 -4.51 17.16
C CYS A 43 -1.97 -5.77 16.34
N VAL A 44 -1.40 -5.89 15.15
CA VAL A 44 -1.58 -7.06 14.26
C VAL A 44 -1.04 -8.35 14.90
N VAL A 45 0.03 -8.25 15.70
CA VAL A 45 0.68 -9.42 16.33
C VAL A 45 -0.09 -9.93 17.55
N CYS A 46 -0.46 -9.04 18.48
CA CYS A 46 -1.03 -9.44 19.77
C CYS A 46 -2.51 -9.08 19.96
N GLY A 47 -3.10 -8.30 19.05
CA GLY A 47 -4.50 -7.86 19.13
C GLY A 47 -4.80 -6.83 20.23
N LYS A 48 -3.80 -6.39 21.00
CA LYS A 48 -3.95 -5.36 22.04
C LYS A 48 -4.34 -4.03 21.39
N THR A 49 -5.25 -3.31 22.04
CA THR A 49 -5.69 -1.99 21.62
C THR A 49 -4.92 -0.97 22.45
N GLU A 50 -4.01 -0.22 21.84
CA GLU A 50 -3.26 0.85 22.51
C GLU A 50 -3.92 2.20 22.20
N PRO A 51 -3.95 3.14 23.17
CA PRO A 51 -4.47 4.49 22.93
C PRO A 51 -3.57 5.28 21.96
N GLU A 52 -2.27 4.96 21.91
CA GLU A 52 -1.29 5.48 20.96
C GLU A 52 -0.60 4.33 20.21
N PRO A 53 -1.25 3.79 19.16
CA PRO A 53 -0.63 2.77 18.32
C PRO A 53 0.38 3.41 17.35
N PHE A 54 1.47 2.69 17.11
CA PHE A 54 2.54 3.12 16.21
C PHE A 54 2.39 2.46 14.84
N GLU A 55 2.56 3.24 13.78
CA GLU A 55 2.62 2.75 12.40
C GLU A 55 4.07 2.38 12.05
N CYS A 56 4.28 1.20 11.47
CA CYS A 56 5.60 0.82 10.98
C CYS A 56 5.93 1.51 9.66
N GLU A 57 7.09 2.18 9.56
CA GLU A 57 7.52 2.89 8.33
C GLU A 57 7.74 1.97 7.12
N PHE A 58 7.96 0.68 7.34
CA PHE A 58 8.28 -0.28 6.28
C PHE A 58 7.05 -1.02 5.76
N CYS A 59 6.10 -1.36 6.65
CA CYS A 59 4.91 -2.15 6.29
C CYS A 59 3.57 -1.44 6.50
N HIS A 60 3.57 -0.22 7.05
CA HIS A 60 2.38 0.62 7.27
C HIS A 60 1.26 0.00 8.12
N GLU A 61 1.58 -1.07 8.86
CA GLU A 61 0.68 -1.71 9.81
C GLU A 61 0.83 -1.12 11.22
N TYR A 62 -0.22 -1.27 12.04
CA TYR A 62 -0.24 -0.77 13.42
C TYR A 62 0.23 -1.80 14.44
N TYR A 63 1.13 -1.38 15.31
CA TYR A 63 1.71 -2.21 16.38
C TYR A 63 1.70 -1.49 17.73
N CYS A 64 1.76 -2.26 18.81
CA CYS A 64 2.05 -1.71 20.14
C CYS A 64 3.56 -1.49 20.31
N GLU A 65 3.97 -0.72 21.32
CA GLU A 65 5.38 -0.43 21.62
C GLU A 65 6.26 -1.69 21.66
N GLU A 66 5.72 -2.79 22.18
CA GLU A 66 6.43 -4.06 22.27
C GLU A 66 6.68 -4.74 20.93
N HIS A 67 5.81 -4.56 19.92
CA HIS A 67 5.84 -5.26 18.62
C HIS A 67 6.19 -4.35 17.43
N LEU A 68 6.36 -3.05 17.67
CA LEU A 68 6.85 -2.11 16.66
C LEU A 68 8.22 -2.48 16.07
N PRO A 69 9.20 -3.01 16.83
CA PRO A 69 10.50 -3.37 16.28
C PRO A 69 10.35 -4.37 15.12
N PRO A 70 10.99 -4.14 13.96
CA PRO A 70 10.92 -5.03 12.78
C PRO A 70 11.24 -6.50 13.08
N GLU A 71 12.13 -6.74 14.06
CA GLU A 71 12.51 -8.07 14.54
C GLU A 71 11.35 -8.86 15.16
N LYS A 72 10.36 -8.17 15.75
CA LYS A 72 9.29 -8.79 16.55
C LYS A 72 7.98 -9.02 15.79
N HIS A 73 7.83 -8.41 14.61
CA HIS A 73 6.66 -8.62 13.75
C HIS A 73 7.02 -9.20 12.37
N GLU A 74 8.27 -9.67 12.19
CA GLU A 74 8.80 -10.18 10.92
C GLU A 74 8.50 -9.24 9.75
N CYS A 75 8.95 -7.99 9.88
CA CYS A 75 8.58 -6.93 8.94
C CYS A 75 8.86 -7.33 7.47
N PRO A 76 7.82 -7.40 6.60
CA PRO A 76 8.01 -7.74 5.19
C PRO A 76 8.98 -6.78 4.49
N GLY A 77 8.91 -5.49 4.82
CA GLY A 77 9.76 -4.46 4.21
C GLY A 77 11.23 -4.48 4.66
N LEU A 78 11.59 -5.25 5.70
CA LEU A 78 12.99 -5.46 6.07
C LEU A 78 13.60 -6.68 5.37
N ARG A 79 12.77 -7.60 4.86
CA ARG A 79 13.22 -8.82 4.13
C ARG A 79 13.51 -8.56 2.66
N GLU A 80 13.17 -7.38 2.13
CA GLU A 80 13.65 -6.98 0.82
C GLU A 80 15.16 -6.72 0.94
N GLU A 81 15.97 -7.69 0.48
CA GLU A 81 17.41 -7.45 0.32
C GLU A 81 17.58 -6.16 -0.48
N PRO A 82 18.49 -5.25 -0.08
CA PRO A 82 18.70 -4.02 -0.81
C PRO A 82 19.18 -4.37 -2.23
N VAL A 83 18.25 -4.33 -3.18
CA VAL A 83 18.52 -4.56 -4.59
C VAL A 83 19.36 -3.38 -5.08
N SER A 84 20.43 -3.67 -5.83
CA SER A 84 21.23 -2.58 -6.38
C SER A 84 20.39 -1.77 -7.40
N PRO A 85 20.64 -0.45 -7.54
CA PRO A 85 19.94 0.35 -8.54
C PRO A 85 20.08 -0.20 -9.98
N GLU A 86 21.18 -0.91 -10.24
CA GLU A 86 21.44 -1.56 -11.54
C GLU A 86 20.53 -2.76 -11.78
N GLU A 87 20.33 -3.60 -10.77
CA GLU A 87 19.44 -4.77 -10.83
C GLU A 87 17.96 -4.35 -10.94
N GLU A 88 17.55 -3.31 -10.20
CA GLU A 88 16.19 -2.77 -10.30
C GLU A 88 15.93 -2.23 -11.73
N ALA A 89 16.87 -1.46 -12.28
CA ALA A 89 16.76 -0.95 -13.64
C ALA A 89 16.74 -2.09 -14.69
N ALA A 90 17.49 -3.17 -14.46
CA ALA A 90 17.47 -4.35 -15.32
C ALA A 90 16.09 -5.04 -15.30
N MET A 91 15.50 -5.23 -14.12
CA MET A 91 14.15 -5.80 -13.99
C MET A 91 13.10 -4.94 -14.68
N LYS A 92 13.09 -3.62 -14.43
CA LYS A 92 12.15 -2.69 -15.08
C LYS A 92 12.24 -2.77 -16.60
N ARG A 93 13.46 -2.79 -17.16
CA ARG A 93 13.68 -2.93 -18.61
C ARG A 93 13.18 -4.27 -19.14
N ALA A 94 13.43 -5.36 -18.42
CA ALA A 94 13.00 -6.69 -18.84
C ALA A 94 11.46 -6.81 -18.87
N ILE A 95 10.78 -6.27 -17.86
CA ILE A 95 9.30 -6.26 -17.79
C ILE A 95 8.72 -5.43 -18.93
N VAL A 96 9.24 -4.22 -19.15
CA VAL A 96 8.80 -3.37 -20.26
C VAL A 96 8.94 -4.09 -21.60
N ALA A 97 10.10 -4.68 -21.89
CA ALA A 97 10.34 -5.38 -23.15
C ALA A 97 9.36 -6.55 -23.37
N ARG A 98 9.03 -7.29 -22.31
CA ARG A 98 8.03 -8.37 -22.36
C ARG A 98 6.62 -7.85 -22.56
N MET A 99 6.22 -6.80 -21.84
CA MET A 99 4.88 -6.22 -21.94
C MET A 99 4.65 -5.50 -23.27
N GLU A 100 5.68 -4.88 -23.86
CA GLU A 100 5.61 -4.29 -25.20
C GLU A 100 5.18 -5.32 -26.26
N ASN A 101 5.62 -6.57 -26.14
CA ASN A 101 5.25 -7.66 -27.05
C ASN A 101 3.82 -8.17 -26.86
N ILE A 102 3.22 -7.95 -25.67
CA ILE A 102 1.89 -8.49 -25.33
C ILE A 102 0.80 -7.42 -25.50
N ILE A 103 1.02 -6.21 -24.97
CA ILE A 103 -0.01 -5.17 -24.83
C ILE A 103 0.28 -3.93 -25.69
N GLY A 104 1.41 -3.92 -26.41
CA GLY A 104 1.89 -2.75 -27.14
C GLY A 104 2.37 -1.63 -26.21
N LYS A 105 2.77 -0.49 -26.77
CA LYS A 105 3.30 0.66 -26.02
C LYS A 105 2.19 1.43 -25.31
N LEU A 106 1.71 0.92 -24.18
CA LEU A 106 0.76 1.62 -23.33
C LEU A 106 1.49 2.46 -22.26
N PRO A 107 1.32 3.79 -22.24
CA PRO A 107 1.99 4.67 -21.26
C PRO A 107 1.71 4.31 -19.81
N VAL A 108 0.50 3.77 -19.54
CA VAL A 108 0.07 3.34 -18.20
C VAL A 108 0.95 2.23 -17.65
N VAL A 109 1.46 1.34 -18.51
CA VAL A 109 2.30 0.21 -18.08
C VAL A 109 3.64 0.71 -17.53
N TYR A 110 4.25 1.69 -18.18
CA TYR A 110 5.52 2.28 -17.73
C TYR A 110 5.35 2.96 -16.36
N LEU A 111 4.26 3.70 -16.15
CA LEU A 111 3.98 4.37 -14.87
C LEU A 111 3.83 3.38 -13.71
N LEU A 112 3.18 2.24 -13.97
CA LEU A 112 3.02 1.17 -12.98
C LEU A 112 4.36 0.51 -12.64
N ILE A 113 5.19 0.24 -13.66
CA ILE A 113 6.52 -0.37 -13.47
C ILE A 113 7.46 0.57 -12.70
N ASP A 114 7.43 1.87 -12.97
CA ASP A 114 8.29 2.84 -12.30
C ASP A 114 7.96 3.00 -10.81
N SER A 115 6.68 2.85 -10.45
CA SER A 115 6.18 3.01 -9.08
C SER A 115 6.23 1.72 -8.25
N ALA A 116 6.50 0.58 -8.88
CA ALA A 116 6.48 -0.73 -8.24
C ALA A 116 7.72 -0.97 -7.37
N LYS A 117 7.53 -1.71 -6.27
CA LYS A 117 8.62 -2.12 -5.37
C LYS A 117 9.46 -3.24 -6.00
N PRO A 118 10.73 -3.42 -5.59
CA PRO A 118 11.59 -4.47 -6.14
C PRO A 118 11.01 -5.88 -6.00
N GLY A 119 10.34 -6.19 -4.88
CA GLY A 119 9.64 -7.47 -4.70
C GLY A 119 8.51 -7.69 -5.72
N GLU A 120 7.71 -6.66 -5.96
CA GLU A 120 6.59 -6.69 -6.92
C GLU A 120 7.09 -6.89 -8.36
N LEU A 121 8.20 -6.24 -8.72
CA LEU A 121 8.83 -6.40 -10.03
C LEU A 121 9.29 -7.85 -10.27
N LYS A 122 9.88 -8.47 -9.25
CA LYS A 122 10.33 -9.88 -9.32
C LYS A 122 9.16 -10.83 -9.52
N GLU A 123 8.09 -10.68 -8.72
CA GLU A 123 6.87 -11.49 -8.86
C GLU A 123 6.24 -11.33 -10.25
N LEU A 124 6.19 -10.10 -10.77
CA LEU A 124 5.68 -9.80 -12.10
C LEU A 124 6.53 -10.46 -13.21
N LEU A 125 7.86 -10.43 -13.08
CA LEU A 125 8.79 -11.12 -13.98
C LEU A 125 8.54 -12.63 -14.01
N GLU A 126 8.47 -13.27 -12.84
CA GLU A 126 8.21 -14.71 -12.75
C GLU A 126 6.84 -15.08 -13.34
N ALA A 127 5.82 -14.23 -13.16
CA ALA A 127 4.50 -14.43 -13.75
C ALA A 127 4.54 -14.33 -15.28
N LEU A 128 5.26 -13.35 -15.84
CA LEU A 128 5.44 -13.20 -17.29
C LEU A 128 6.15 -14.42 -17.90
N GLU A 129 7.19 -14.93 -17.25
CA GLU A 129 7.91 -16.14 -17.69
C GLU A 129 7.01 -17.38 -17.70
N LYS A 130 6.19 -17.56 -16.66
CA LYS A 130 5.22 -18.65 -16.62
C LYS A 130 4.20 -18.55 -17.75
N MET A 131 3.70 -17.34 -18.05
CA MET A 131 2.77 -17.13 -19.15
C MET A 131 3.39 -17.45 -20.51
N GLU A 132 4.62 -17.04 -20.78
CA GLU A 132 5.31 -17.39 -22.02
C GLU A 132 5.48 -18.90 -22.17
N GLY A 133 5.85 -19.61 -21.10
CA GLY A 133 5.94 -21.07 -21.12
C GLY A 133 4.61 -21.75 -21.46
N VAL A 134 3.50 -21.23 -20.95
CA VAL A 134 2.15 -21.72 -21.29
C VAL A 134 1.83 -21.45 -22.77
N LEU A 135 2.11 -20.25 -23.27
CA LEU A 135 1.86 -19.89 -24.67
C LEU A 135 2.70 -20.74 -25.63
N ALA A 136 3.97 -21.00 -25.31
CA ALA A 136 4.83 -21.90 -26.08
C ALA A 136 4.25 -23.32 -26.14
N GLY A 137 3.82 -23.86 -25.00
CA GLY A 137 3.20 -25.20 -24.96
C GLY A 137 1.86 -25.31 -25.70
N ILE A 138 1.14 -24.19 -25.91
CA ILE A 138 -0.05 -24.15 -26.76
C ILE A 138 0.35 -24.15 -28.23
N ALA A 139 1.34 -23.32 -28.61
CA ALA A 139 1.83 -23.24 -29.99
C ALA A 139 2.39 -24.58 -30.50
N ASP A 140 3.10 -25.33 -29.64
CA ASP A 140 3.63 -26.66 -29.99
C ASP A 140 2.53 -27.69 -30.27
N ARG A 141 1.34 -27.53 -29.66
CA ARG A 141 0.18 -28.41 -29.86
C ARG A 141 -0.59 -28.11 -31.14
N GLU A 142 -0.59 -26.85 -31.59
CA GLU A 142 -1.23 -26.44 -32.84
C GLU A 142 -0.40 -26.80 -34.09
N GLY A 143 0.88 -27.19 -33.91
CA GLY A 143 1.76 -27.63 -35.01
C GLY A 143 1.73 -29.14 -35.31
N GLU A 144 1.01 -29.94 -34.53
CA GLU A 144 0.89 -31.41 -34.70
C GLU A 144 -0.45 -31.86 -35.33
N GLU A 145 -1.35 -30.93 -35.70
CA GLU A 145 -2.55 -31.18 -36.54
C GLU A 145 -2.34 -30.76 -38.01
#